data_AF-A0AAQ3RJQ0-F1
#
_entry.id   AF-A0AAQ3RJQ0-F1
#
_cell.length_a   1.000
_cell.length_b   1.000
_cell.length_c   1.000
_cell.angle_alpha   90.00
_cell.angle_beta   90.00
_cell.angle_gamma   90.00
#
_symmetry.space_group_name_H-M   'P 1'
#
loop_
_entity.id
_entity.type
_entity.pdbx_description
1 polymer ?
#
loop_
_entity_poly.entity_id
_entity_poly.type
_entity_poly.pdbx_seq_one_letter_code
_entity_poly.pdbx_strand_id
1 'polypeptide(L)'
;MKFEKILKSLIEQTLPSWRDKFLCYKILKKQLKLMCSEDGQIDANQLNRFLNLLQQEIDKFNTFFIEKEEEYVIKGKELQEKVMEALDLNVDLMLEIVDFHGEMVLLENYSILNYTGMLCSKSSCICQNSPSGFLINIYIYILEV
;
A
#
# COMPACT_ATOMS: atom_id res chain seq x y z
N MET A 1 -2.29 13.71 -3.09
CA MET A 1 -2.07 15.06 -2.48
C MET A 1 -0.59 15.46 -2.59
N LYS A 2 -0.15 16.63 -2.09
CA LYS A 2 1.29 17.03 -2.11
C LYS A 2 2.16 16.07 -1.26
N PHE A 3 1.62 15.62 -0.12
CA PHE A 3 2.28 14.67 0.80
C PHE A 3 2.63 13.32 0.14
N GLU A 4 1.67 12.70 -0.54
CA GLU A 4 1.86 11.42 -1.25
C GLU A 4 3.04 11.44 -2.24
N LYS A 5 3.18 12.52 -3.00
CA LYS A 5 4.27 12.68 -3.98
C LYS A 5 5.62 12.84 -3.29
N ILE A 6 5.66 13.60 -2.20
CA ILE A 6 6.87 13.80 -1.39
C ILE A 6 7.30 12.47 -0.77
N LEU A 7 6.35 11.75 -0.16
CA LEU A 7 6.59 10.48 0.51
C LEU A 7 7.03 9.38 -0.47
N LYS A 8 6.38 9.27 -1.63
CA LYS A 8 6.88 8.38 -2.70
C LYS A 8 8.31 8.75 -3.11
N SER A 9 8.57 10.03 -3.38
CA SER A 9 9.92 10.48 -3.75
C SER A 9 10.96 10.15 -2.67
N LEU A 10 10.61 10.30 -1.39
CA LEU A 10 11.46 9.95 -0.26
C LEU A 10 11.75 8.44 -0.23
N ILE A 11 10.72 7.59 -0.27
CA ILE A 11 10.88 6.13 -0.30
C ILE A 11 11.74 5.71 -1.49
N GLU A 12 11.52 6.30 -2.67
CA GLU A 12 12.27 5.99 -3.88
C GLU A 12 13.76 6.40 -3.80
N GLN A 13 14.08 7.45 -3.04
CA GLN A 13 15.45 7.92 -2.81
C GLN A 13 16.16 7.09 -1.74
N THR A 14 15.49 6.83 -0.62
CA THR A 14 16.05 6.10 0.52
C THR A 14 16.12 4.60 0.26
N LEU A 15 15.10 4.03 -0.40
CA LEU A 15 14.92 2.60 -0.64
C LEU A 15 14.54 2.33 -2.11
N PRO A 16 15.51 2.41 -3.05
CA PRO A 16 15.24 2.31 -4.48
C PRO A 16 14.55 1.00 -4.91
N SER A 17 14.76 -0.08 -4.15
CA SER A 17 14.16 -1.41 -4.38
C SER A 17 12.65 -1.45 -4.15
N TRP A 18 12.04 -0.41 -3.59
CA TRP A 18 10.60 -0.34 -3.34
C TRP A 18 9.82 0.29 -4.51
N ARG A 19 10.52 0.86 -5.50
CA ARG A 19 9.94 1.65 -6.62
C ARG A 19 8.85 0.90 -7.39
N ASP A 20 9.07 -0.37 -7.70
CA ASP A 20 8.16 -1.20 -8.50
C ASP A 20 7.07 -1.90 -7.65
N LYS A 21 7.13 -1.76 -6.32
CA LYS A 21 6.27 -2.47 -5.38
C LYS A 21 4.97 -1.73 -5.08
N PHE A 22 4.84 -0.47 -5.48
CA PHE A 22 3.61 0.29 -5.27
C PHE A 22 2.47 -0.14 -6.20
N LEU A 23 1.24 0.06 -5.73
CA LEU A 23 0.01 0.00 -6.51
C LEU A 23 0.10 0.93 -7.73
N CYS A 24 0.04 0.35 -8.91
CA CYS A 24 0.07 1.05 -10.18
C CYS A 24 -1.32 1.52 -10.57
N TYR A 25 -1.78 2.57 -9.89
CA TYR A 25 -3.09 3.19 -10.13
C TYR A 25 -3.31 3.60 -11.60
N LYS A 26 -2.25 3.90 -12.36
CA LYS A 26 -2.34 4.27 -13.78
C LYS A 26 -2.93 3.15 -14.64
N ILE A 27 -2.54 1.90 -14.39
CA ILE A 27 -3.01 0.74 -15.16
C ILE A 27 -4.46 0.44 -14.79
N LEU A 28 -4.79 0.46 -13.49
CA LEU A 28 -6.16 0.29 -12.99
C LEU A 28 -7.10 1.36 -13.56
N LYS A 29 -6.69 2.63 -13.53
CA LYS A 29 -7.46 3.74 -14.10
C LYS A 29 -7.67 3.61 -15.60
N LYS A 30 -6.67 3.13 -16.35
CA LYS A 30 -6.79 2.90 -17.79
C LYS A 30 -7.84 1.83 -18.08
N GLN A 31 -7.83 0.74 -17.33
CA GLN A 31 -8.82 -0.34 -17.48
C GLN A 31 -10.22 0.10 -17.05
N LEU A 32 -10.34 0.92 -16.01
CA LEU A 32 -11.60 1.53 -15.59
C LEU A 32 -12.26 2.37 -16.69
N LYS A 33 -11.50 3.21 -17.39
CA LYS A 33 -12.02 4.01 -18.51
C LYS A 33 -12.57 3.15 -19.65
N LEU A 34 -12.02 1.96 -19.87
CA LEU A 34 -12.51 1.04 -20.90
C LEU A 34 -13.81 0.35 -20.49
N MET A 35 -14.04 0.16 -19.19
CA MET A 35 -15.29 -0.41 -18.67
C MET A 35 -16.45 0.58 -18.71
N CYS A 36 -16.19 1.88 -18.50
CA CYS A 36 -17.18 2.94 -18.55
C CYS A 36 -17.37 3.45 -19.99
N SER A 37 -17.94 2.63 -20.86
CA SER A 37 -18.37 3.06 -22.21
C SER A 37 -19.69 3.87 -22.13
N GLU A 38 -19.94 4.75 -23.10
CA GLU A 38 -21.06 5.71 -23.12
C GLU A 38 -22.46 5.07 -23.01
N ASP A 39 -22.59 3.78 -23.34
CA ASP A 39 -23.85 3.04 -23.37
C ASP A 39 -24.25 2.34 -22.06
N GLY A 40 -23.46 2.47 -20.98
CA GLY A 40 -23.81 1.97 -19.64
C GLY A 40 -23.83 0.44 -19.47
N GLN A 41 -23.57 -0.34 -20.53
CA GLN A 41 -23.43 -1.80 -20.45
C GLN A 41 -22.00 -2.17 -20.04
N ILE A 42 -21.86 -2.77 -18.85
CA ILE A 42 -20.59 -3.35 -18.39
C ILE A 42 -20.44 -4.74 -18.99
N ASP A 43 -19.51 -4.91 -19.92
CA ASP A 43 -19.12 -6.22 -20.43
C ASP A 43 -18.45 -7.04 -19.32
N ALA A 44 -18.98 -8.25 -19.08
CA ALA A 44 -18.48 -9.17 -18.07
C ALA A 44 -16.99 -9.51 -18.29
N ASN A 45 -16.51 -9.54 -19.53
CA ASN A 45 -15.10 -9.78 -19.81
C ASN A 45 -14.22 -8.60 -19.40
N GLN A 46 -14.66 -7.36 -19.63
CA GLN A 46 -13.95 -6.17 -19.15
C GLN A 46 -13.92 -6.10 -17.62
N LEU A 47 -15.03 -6.45 -16.95
CA LEU A 47 -15.10 -6.53 -15.50
C LEU A 47 -14.13 -7.57 -14.93
N ASN A 48 -14.15 -8.79 -15.46
CA ASN A 48 -13.20 -9.85 -15.04
C ASN A 48 -11.75 -9.44 -15.30
N ARG A 49 -11.47 -8.76 -16.42
CA ARG A 49 -10.13 -8.25 -16.71
C ARG A 49 -9.68 -7.20 -15.69
N PHE A 50 -10.57 -6.32 -15.25
CA PHE A 50 -10.27 -5.37 -14.18
C PHE A 50 -10.05 -6.06 -12.84
N LEU A 51 -10.91 -7.02 -12.46
CA LEU A 51 -10.77 -7.77 -11.21
C LEU A 51 -9.44 -8.54 -11.15
N ASN A 52 -9.06 -9.21 -12.24
CA ASN A 52 -7.78 -9.90 -12.33
C ASN A 52 -6.59 -8.93 -12.20
N LEU A 53 -6.67 -7.76 -12.84
CA LEU A 53 -5.63 -6.73 -12.73
C LEU A 53 -5.52 -6.17 -11.32
N LEU A 54 -6.68 -5.91 -10.69
CA LEU A 54 -6.75 -5.44 -9.31
C LEU A 54 -6.16 -6.46 -8.34
N GLN A 55 -6.51 -7.74 -8.51
CA GLN A 55 -5.97 -8.82 -7.70
C GLN A 55 -4.45 -8.92 -7.84
N GLN A 56 -3.92 -8.90 -9.06
CA GLN A 56 -2.47 -8.92 -9.30
C GLN A 56 -1.75 -7.75 -8.63
N GLU A 57 -2.34 -6.56 -8.69
CA GLU A 57 -1.77 -5.38 -8.05
C GLU A 57 -1.83 -5.46 -6.52
N ILE A 58 -2.90 -6.03 -5.95
CA ILE A 58 -3.03 -6.32 -4.51
C ILE A 58 -2.00 -7.34 -4.05
N ASP A 59 -1.92 -8.48 -4.74
CA ASP A 59 -0.99 -9.56 -4.41
C ASP A 59 0.45 -9.05 -4.43
N LYS A 60 0.80 -8.22 -5.41
CA LYS A 60 2.14 -7.62 -5.52
C LYS A 60 2.52 -6.80 -4.28
N PHE A 61 1.69 -5.83 -3.87
CA PHE A 61 2.06 -4.96 -2.76
C PHE A 61 1.93 -5.67 -1.40
N ASN A 62 0.99 -6.61 -1.26
CA ASN A 62 0.84 -7.43 -0.06
C ASN A 62 2.01 -8.39 0.14
N THR A 63 2.43 -9.08 -0.93
CA THR A 63 3.60 -9.99 -0.88
C THR A 63 4.83 -9.21 -0.42
N PHE A 64 5.07 -8.05 -1.01
CA PHE A 64 6.17 -7.19 -0.61
C PHE A 64 6.08 -6.74 0.85
N PHE A 65 4.89 -6.35 1.32
CA PHE A 65 4.70 -5.93 2.71
C PHE A 65 5.01 -7.06 3.69
N ILE A 66 4.49 -8.26 3.44
CA ILE A 66 4.70 -9.44 4.29
C ILE A 66 6.19 -9.83 4.32
N GLU A 67 6.84 -9.90 3.17
CA GLU A 67 8.28 -10.19 3.09
C GLU A 67 9.10 -9.18 3.92
N LYS A 68 8.77 -7.88 3.85
CA LYS A 68 9.44 -6.85 4.65
C LYS A 68 9.11 -6.91 6.13
N GLU A 69 7.88 -7.21 6.49
CA GLU A 69 7.48 -7.41 7.88
C GLU A 69 8.27 -8.57 8.51
N GLU A 70 8.41 -9.69 7.80
CA GLU A 70 9.19 -10.84 8.25
C GLU A 70 10.68 -10.47 8.45
N GLU A 71 11.30 -9.77 7.49
CA GLU A 71 12.66 -9.24 7.64
C GLU A 71 12.82 -8.36 8.89
N TYR A 72 11.85 -7.49 9.15
CA TYR A 72 11.89 -6.56 10.29
C TYR A 72 11.63 -7.26 11.62
N VAL A 73 10.81 -8.30 11.66
CA VAL A 73 10.64 -9.13 12.87
C VAL A 73 11.96 -9.79 13.26
N ILE A 74 12.72 -10.29 12.29
CA ILE A 74 14.02 -10.91 12.53
C ILE A 74 15.03 -9.84 13.00
N LYS A 75 15.21 -8.76 12.25
CA LYS A 75 16.12 -7.66 12.59
C LYS A 75 15.80 -7.02 13.94
N GLY A 76 14.52 -6.88 14.27
CA GLY A 76 14.06 -6.37 15.56
C GLY A 76 14.47 -7.26 16.74
N LYS A 77 14.41 -8.59 16.58
CA LYS A 77 14.88 -9.54 17.60
C LYS A 77 16.40 -9.46 17.78
N GLU A 78 17.15 -9.47 16.68
CA GLU A 78 18.61 -9.34 16.72
C GLU A 78 19.06 -8.04 17.40
N LEU A 79 18.38 -6.93 17.10
CA LEU A 79 18.64 -5.64 17.76
C LEU A 79 18.31 -5.67 19.25
N GLN A 80 17.21 -6.31 19.65
CA GLN A 80 16.86 -6.49 21.06
C GLN A 80 17.92 -7.29 21.82
N GLU A 81 18.39 -8.40 21.24
CA GLU A 81 19.46 -9.22 21.81
C GLU A 81 20.76 -8.41 21.97
N LYS A 82 21.18 -7.68 20.94
CA LYS A 82 22.35 -6.77 21.00
C LYS A 82 22.21 -5.74 22.13
N VAL A 83 21.03 -5.15 22.31
CA VAL A 83 20.76 -4.18 23.38
C VAL A 83 20.83 -4.84 24.76
N MET A 84 20.34 -6.07 24.90
CA MET A 84 20.38 -6.81 26.17
C MET A 84 21.80 -7.23 26.57
N GLU A 85 22.65 -7.54 25.60
CA GLU A 85 24.05 -7.95 25.83
C GLU A 85 25.01 -6.76 26.03
N ALA A 86 24.61 -5.56 25.62
CA ALA A 86 25.43 -4.36 25.76
C ALA A 86 25.50 -3.91 27.23
N LEU A 87 26.72 -3.84 27.78
CA LEU A 87 26.99 -3.23 29.09
C LEU A 87 26.67 -1.72 29.11
N ASP A 88 26.98 -1.03 28.01
CA ASP A 88 26.64 0.38 27.77
C ASP A 88 26.19 0.55 26.32
N LEU A 89 25.10 1.31 26.10
CA LEU A 89 24.64 1.67 24.76
C LEU A 89 25.66 2.59 24.09
N ASN A 90 26.31 2.10 23.03
CA ASN A 90 27.21 2.91 22.23
C ASN A 90 26.46 3.64 21.10
N VAL A 91 27.13 4.64 20.52
CA VAL A 91 26.55 5.49 19.46
C VAL A 91 26.14 4.66 18.23
N ASP A 92 26.91 3.63 17.89
CA ASP A 92 26.66 2.80 16.72
C ASP A 92 25.35 2.01 16.86
N LEU A 93 25.10 1.43 18.04
CA LEU A 93 23.85 0.70 18.33
C LEU A 93 22.64 1.64 18.34
N MET A 94 22.80 2.87 18.86
CA MET A 94 21.74 3.88 18.81
C MET A 94 21.40 4.29 17.37
N LEU A 95 22.42 4.45 16.51
CA LEU A 95 22.21 4.75 15.09
C LEU A 95 21.51 3.59 14.38
N GLU A 96 21.91 2.34 14.65
CA GLU A 96 21.28 1.14 14.06
C GLU A 96 19.78 1.05 14.44
N ILE A 97 19.43 1.38 15.69
CA ILE A 97 18.04 1.43 16.17
C ILE A 97 17.25 2.54 15.48
N VAL A 98 17.84 3.74 15.34
CA VAL A 98 17.17 4.88 14.69
C VAL A 98 16.93 4.61 13.21
N ASP A 99 17.91 4.05 12.51
CA ASP A 99 17.80 3.68 11.10
C ASP A 99 16.73 2.59 10.91
N PHE A 100 16.73 1.56 11.75
CA PHE A 100 15.69 0.53 11.74
C PHE A 100 14.29 1.09 12.01
N HIS A 101 14.16 2.01 12.97
CA HIS A 101 12.89 2.70 13.20
C HIS A 101 12.43 3.50 11.98
N GLY A 102 13.35 4.21 11.32
CA GLY A 102 13.07 4.92 10.07
C GLY A 102 12.55 3.98 8.98
N GLU A 103 13.18 2.82 8.81
CA GLU A 103 12.76 1.77 7.88
C GLU A 103 11.34 1.24 8.17
N MET A 104 10.99 1.03 9.44
CA MET A 104 9.64 0.62 9.86
C MET A 104 8.59 1.69 9.55
N VAL A 105 8.87 2.95 9.87
CA VAL A 105 7.97 4.08 9.58
C VAL A 105 7.75 4.24 8.08
N LEU A 106 8.76 3.97 7.25
CA LEU A 106 8.59 3.97 5.79
C LEU A 106 7.69 2.82 5.32
N LEU A 107 7.76 1.64 5.93
CA LEU A 107 6.89 0.50 5.61
C LEU A 107 5.41 0.76 5.99
N GLU A 108 5.16 1.36 7.15
CA GLU A 108 3.82 1.80 7.56
C GLU A 108 3.26 2.83 6.59
N ASN A 109 4.07 3.82 6.22
CA ASN A 109 3.67 4.81 5.23
C ASN A 109 3.41 4.19 3.85
N TYR A 110 4.20 3.18 3.46
CA TYR A 110 3.96 2.40 2.24
C TYR A 110 2.60 1.71 2.27
N SER A 111 2.21 1.06 3.37
CA SER A 111 0.90 0.38 3.46
C SER A 111 -0.27 1.37 3.36
N ILE A 112 -0.18 2.51 4.05
CA ILE A 112 -1.17 3.59 3.99
C ILE A 112 -1.34 4.11 2.57
N LEU A 113 -0.22 4.34 1.85
CA LEU A 113 -0.24 4.82 0.48
C LEU A 113 -0.93 3.84 -0.48
N ASN A 114 -0.62 2.55 -0.37
CA ASN A 114 -1.21 1.52 -1.22
C ASN A 114 -2.69 1.30 -0.92
N TYR A 115 -3.07 1.25 0.37
CA TYR A 115 -4.45 1.13 0.80
C TYR A 115 -5.30 2.33 0.35
N THR A 116 -4.79 3.56 0.53
CA THR A 116 -5.46 4.78 0.06
C THR A 116 -5.64 4.76 -1.46
N GLY A 117 -4.62 4.34 -2.22
CA GLY A 117 -4.70 4.18 -3.67
C GLY A 117 -5.81 3.21 -4.11
N MET A 118 -5.99 2.13 -3.36
CA MET A 118 -7.07 1.16 -3.59
C MET A 118 -8.45 1.79 -3.31
N LEU A 119 -8.62 2.51 -2.19
CA LEU A 119 -9.89 3.19 -1.89
C LEU A 119 -10.26 4.23 -2.95
N CYS A 120 -9.31 5.05 -3.40
CA CYS A 120 -9.54 6.02 -4.47
C CYS A 120 -9.91 5.35 -5.81
N SER A 121 -9.46 4.12 -6.06
CA SER A 121 -9.88 3.34 -7.23
C SER A 121 -11.35 2.95 -7.15
N LYS A 122 -11.84 2.54 -5.97
CA LYS A 122 -13.26 2.21 -5.73
C LYS A 122 -14.16 3.43 -5.85
N SER A 123 -13.77 4.58 -5.28
CA SER A 123 -14.56 5.82 -5.36
C SER A 123 -14.72 6.33 -6.79
N SER A 124 -13.72 6.12 -7.66
CA SER A 124 -13.81 6.50 -9.08
C SER A 124 -14.84 5.65 -9.85
N CYS A 125 -15.06 4.39 -9.46
CA CYS A 125 -16.11 3.55 -10.05
C CYS A 125 -17.51 3.98 -9.61
N ILE A 126 -17.67 4.38 -8.35
CA ILE A 126 -18.97 4.66 -7.72
C ILE A 126 -19.52 6.03 -8.17
N CYS A 127 -18.66 7.02 -8.38
CA CYS A 127 -19.09 8.36 -8.78
C CYS A 127 -19.59 8.47 -10.23
N GLN A 128 -19.52 7.40 -11.04
CA GLN A 128 -19.96 7.44 -12.43
C GLN A 128 -21.33 6.79 -12.68
N ASN A 129 -21.90 5.99 -11.75
CA ASN A 129 -23.16 5.27 -12.00
C ASN A 129 -23.95 4.88 -10.72
N SER A 130 -24.73 5.81 -10.11
CA SER A 130 -26.00 5.54 -9.36
C SER A 130 -26.22 6.47 -8.13
N PRO A 131 -27.48 6.86 -7.79
CA PRO A 131 -27.85 7.57 -6.55
C PRO A 131 -27.70 6.77 -5.25
N SER A 132 -27.31 5.49 -5.31
CA SER A 132 -27.27 4.57 -4.16
C SER A 132 -25.96 4.63 -3.35
N GLY A 133 -25.51 5.85 -3.00
CA GLY A 133 -24.33 6.08 -2.16
C GLY A 133 -24.48 5.66 -0.68
N PHE A 134 -25.63 5.11 -0.29
CA PHE A 134 -25.94 4.78 1.10
C PHE A 134 -25.54 3.36 1.54
N LEU A 135 -25.42 2.39 0.62
CA LEU A 135 -25.19 0.99 0.99
C LEU A 135 -23.72 0.63 1.22
N ILE A 136 -22.78 1.45 0.77
CA ILE A 136 -21.33 1.17 0.93
C ILE A 136 -20.80 1.64 2.30
N ASN A 137 -21.52 2.52 3.01
CA ASN A 137 -21.20 2.85 4.40
C ASN A 137 -21.35 1.66 5.36
N ILE A 138 -22.14 0.64 4.99
CA ILE A 138 -22.29 -0.57 5.81
C ILE A 138 -21.05 -1.48 5.71
N TYR A 139 -20.36 -1.51 4.57
CA TYR A 139 -19.15 -2.35 4.41
C TYR A 139 -17.89 -1.75 5.06
N ILE A 140 -17.84 -0.43 5.23
CA ILE A 140 -16.77 0.23 5.99
C ILE A 140 -16.95 0.01 7.50
N TYR A 141 -18.20 -0.05 7.99
CA TYR A 141 -18.48 -0.32 9.41
C TYR A 141 -18.21 -1.77 9.84
N ILE A 142 -18.17 -2.73 8.89
CA ILE A 142 -17.91 -4.15 9.19
C ILE A 142 -16.39 -4.47 9.28
N LEU A 143 -15.52 -3.61 8.75
CA LEU A 143 -14.06 -3.78 8.82
C LEU A 143 -13.40 -3.05 10.01
N GLU A 144 -14.18 -2.34 10.84
CA GLU A 144 -13.73 -1.69 12.08
C GLU A 144 -14.33 -2.30 13.36
N VAL A 145 -14.82 -3.56 13.30
CA VAL A 145 -15.18 -4.36 14.50
C VAL A 145 -14.30 -5.61 14.58
#